data_AF-A0A958EN23-F1
#
_entry.id   AF-A0A958EN23-F1
#
_cell.length_a   1.000
_cell.length_b   1.000
_cell.length_c   1.000
_cell.angle_alpha   90.00
_cell.angle_beta   90.00
_cell.angle_gamma   90.00
#
_symmetry.space_group_name_H-M   'P 1'
#
loop_
_entity.id
_entity.type
_entity.pdbx_description
1 polymer ?
#
loop_
_entity_poly.entity_id
_entity_poly.type
_entity_poly.pdbx_seq_one_letter_code
_entity_poly.pdbx_strand_id
1 'polypeptide(L)' 'LMISAMVLVFILSALQALFRYGNLITPFYVPFTMFIQIFAYGLGFIYAFIKRILLKSGEFKGFSKNYYK' A
#
# COMPACT_ATOMS: atom_id res chain seq x y z
N LEU A 1 -3.09 -7.78 24.40
CA LEU A 1 -3.97 -7.08 23.44
C LEU A 1 -3.23 -6.57 22.20
N MET A 2 -2.15 -5.79 22.33
CA MET A 2 -1.42 -5.24 21.19
C MET A 2 -0.71 -6.32 20.34
N ILE A 3 0.09 -7.19 20.98
CA ILE A 3 0.81 -8.27 20.28
C ILE A 3 -0.17 -9.22 19.57
N SER A 4 -1.26 -9.58 20.23
CA SER A 4 -2.32 -10.41 19.64
C SER A 4 -2.96 -9.77 18.40
N ALA A 5 -3.15 -8.45 18.40
CA ALA A 5 -3.67 -7.73 17.23
C ALA A 5 -2.66 -7.72 16.08
N MET A 6 -1.37 -7.52 16.36
CA MET A 6 -0.30 -7.55 15.35
C MET A 6 -0.21 -8.92 14.68
N VAL A 7 -0.23 -10.00 15.48
CA VAL A 7 -0.24 -11.38 14.98
C VAL A 7 -1.47 -11.64 14.13
N LEU A 8 -2.65 -11.18 14.56
CA LEU A 8 -3.88 -11.32 13.79
C LEU A 8 -3.80 -10.62 12.43
N VAL A 9 -3.34 -9.36 12.40
CA VAL A 9 -3.17 -8.61 11.15
C VAL A 9 -2.19 -9.32 10.21
N PHE A 10 -1.10 -9.84 10.75
CA PHE A 10 -0.13 -10.59 9.96
C PHE A 10 -0.74 -11.86 9.34
N ILE A 11 -1.46 -12.67 10.14
CA ILE A 11 -2.13 -13.88 9.67
C ILE A 11 -3.16 -13.55 8.57
N LEU A 12 -3.99 -12.53 8.80
CA LEU A 12 -4.99 -12.13 7.81
C LEU A 12 -4.33 -11.63 6.50
N SER A 13 -3.22 -10.92 6.59
CA SER A 13 -2.47 -10.43 5.43
C SER A 13 -1.80 -11.58 4.66
N ALA A 14 -1.25 -12.56 5.37
CA ALA A 14 -0.71 -13.79 4.80
C ALA A 14 -1.79 -14.61 4.07
N LEU A 15 -2.95 -14.80 4.68
CA LEU A 15 -4.09 -15.47 4.04
C LEU A 15 -4.59 -14.70 2.81
N GLN A 16 -4.72 -13.38 2.91
CA GLN A 16 -5.11 -12.55 1.77
C GLN A 16 -4.13 -12.70 0.60
N ALA A 17 -2.82 -12.69 0.87
CA ALA A 17 -1.80 -12.89 -0.13
C ALA A 17 -1.93 -14.28 -0.79
N LEU A 18 -2.14 -15.33 0.00
CA LEU A 18 -2.35 -16.68 -0.51
C LEU A 18 -3.55 -16.75 -1.44
N PHE A 19 -4.72 -16.24 -1.03
CA PHE A 19 -5.95 -16.32 -1.83
C PHE A 19 -5.88 -15.45 -3.08
N ARG A 20 -5.25 -14.28 -3.01
CA ARG A 20 -5.15 -13.36 -4.15
C ARG A 20 -4.24 -13.88 -5.25
N TYR A 21 -3.12 -14.52 -4.89
CA TYR A 21 -2.09 -14.93 -5.84
C TYR A 21 -2.07 -16.44 -6.09
N GLY A 22 -2.80 -17.24 -5.31
CA GLY A 22 -2.87 -18.69 -5.46
C GLY A 22 -1.53 -19.40 -5.22
N ASN A 23 -0.59 -18.76 -4.53
CA ASN A 23 0.79 -19.24 -4.40
C ASN A 23 1.21 -19.28 -2.92
N LEU A 24 1.68 -20.46 -2.48
CA LEU A 24 2.11 -20.73 -1.10
C LEU A 24 3.38 -19.97 -0.70
N ILE A 25 4.16 -19.48 -1.67
CA ILE A 25 5.38 -18.71 -1.44
C ILE A 25 5.03 -17.25 -1.09
N THR A 26 3.95 -16.70 -1.65
CA THR A 26 3.60 -15.27 -1.49
C THR A 26 3.40 -14.80 -0.05
N PRO A 27 2.77 -15.59 0.85
CA PRO A 27 2.67 -15.26 2.28
C PRO A 27 4.01 -15.00 2.97
N PHE A 28 5.10 -15.65 2.54
CA PHE A 28 6.43 -15.44 3.14
C PHE A 28 7.02 -14.06 2.85
N TYR A 29 6.55 -13.38 1.80
CA TYR A 29 6.95 -12.00 1.48
C TYR A 29 6.14 -10.93 2.22
N VAL A 30 5.08 -11.31 2.94
CA VAL A 30 4.20 -10.37 3.66
C VAL A 30 4.94 -9.49 4.68
N PRO A 31 5.88 -9.99 5.51
CA PRO A 31 6.59 -9.12 6.46
C PRO A 31 7.34 -7.97 5.75
N PHE A 32 8.02 -8.30 4.65
CA PHE A 32 8.81 -7.33 3.88
C PHE A 32 7.92 -6.34 3.14
N THR A 33 6.85 -6.83 2.50
CA THR A 33 5.92 -5.97 1.75
C THR A 33 5.14 -5.04 2.68
N MET A 34 4.68 -5.51 3.84
CA MET A 34 4.01 -4.66 4.84
C MET A 34 4.92 -3.54 5.35
N PHE A 35 6.19 -3.85 5.61
CA PHE A 35 7.17 -2.83 5.98
C PHE A 35 7.31 -1.79 4.87
N ILE A 36 7.59 -2.21 3.64
CA ILE A 36 7.70 -1.33 2.48
C ILE A 36 6.41 -0.50 2.27
N GLN A 37 5.23 -1.11 2.45
CA GLN A 37 3.94 -0.46 2.30
C GLN A 37 3.77 0.70 3.27
N ILE A 38 4.11 0.54 4.55
CA ILE A 38 3.99 1.62 5.54
C ILE A 38 4.82 2.83 5.10
N PHE A 39 6.06 2.61 4.64
CA PHE A 39 6.89 3.69 4.10
C PHE A 39 6.33 4.27 2.82
N ALA A 40 5.89 3.44 1.87
CA ALA A 40 5.36 3.90 0.59
C ALA A 40 4.09 4.74 0.77
N TYR A 41 3.17 4.33 1.64
CA TYR A 41 1.97 5.11 1.96
C TYR A 41 2.32 6.41 2.68
N GLY A 42 3.25 6.38 3.65
CA GLY A 42 3.73 7.57 4.34
C GLY A 42 4.39 8.57 3.40
N LEU A 43 5.30 8.11 2.54
CA LEU A 43 5.97 8.92 1.52
C LEU A 43 4.97 9.47 0.49
N GLY A 44 4.01 8.65 0.05
CA GLY A 44 2.95 9.07 -0.85
C GLY A 44 2.10 10.19 -0.23
N PHE A 45 1.77 10.08 1.06
CA PHE A 45 1.08 11.12 1.80
C PHE A 45 1.92 12.40 1.91
N ILE A 46 3.18 12.30 2.33
CA ILE A 46 4.08 13.47 2.45
C ILE A 46 4.24 14.17 1.11
N TYR A 47 4.49 13.40 0.05
CA TYR A 47 4.58 13.92 -1.31
C TYR A 47 3.30 14.67 -1.70
N ALA A 48 2.13 14.06 -1.50
CA ALA A 48 0.85 14.68 -1.82
C ALA A 48 0.60 15.94 -0.96
N PHE A 49 0.95 15.90 0.32
CA PHE A 49 0.83 17.03 1.25
C PHE A 49 1.68 18.22 0.78
N ILE A 50 2.97 18.00 0.50
CA ILE A 50 3.86 19.05 -0.01
C ILE A 50 3.31 19.61 -1.32
N LYS A 51 2.95 18.74 -2.27
CA LYS A 51 2.53 19.15 -3.60
C LYS A 51 1.21 19.94 -3.59
N ARG A 52 0.24 19.53 -2.77
CA ARG A 52 -1.12 20.10 -2.77
C ARG A 52 -1.27 21.22 -1.76
N ILE A 53 -0.74 21.06 -0.56
CA ILE A 53 -0.94 22.01 0.53
C ILE A 53 0.11 23.11 0.46
N LEU A 54 1.40 22.77 0.37
CA LEU A 54 2.47 23.78 0.37
C LEU A 54 2.62 24.44 -1.00
N LEU A 55 2.68 23.65 -2.07
CA LEU A 55 2.93 24.16 -3.42
C LEU A 55 1.65 24.58 -4.16
N LYS A 56 0.47 24.38 -3.56
CA LYS A 56 -0.86 24.69 -4.15
C LYS A 56 -1.03 24.20 -5.59
N SER A 57 -0.33 23.13 -5.97
CA SER A 57 -0.51 22.56 -7.29
C SER A 57 -1.93 22.00 -7.39
N GLY A 58 -2.62 22.31 -8.49
CA GLY A 58 -3.99 21.88 -8.74
C GLY A 58 -4.15 20.36 -8.74
N GLU A 59 -5.39 19.90 -8.93
CA GLU A 59 -5.72 18.47 -8.84
C GLU A 59 -4.81 17.60 -9.72
N PHE A 60 -4.41 16.45 -9.18
CA PHE A 60 -3.78 15.41 -9.96
C PHE A 60 -4.78 15.01 -11.04
N LYS A 61 -4.50 15.28 -12.33
CA LYS A 61 -5.21 14.64 -13.44
C LYS A 61 -4.93 13.14 -13.33
N GLY A 62 -5.68 12.43 -12.50
CA GLY A 62 -5.57 10.99 -12.29
C GLY A 62 -5.74 10.33 -13.64
N PHE A 63 -4.70 9.62 -14.10
CA PHE A 63 -4.63 8.86 -15.34
C PHE A 63 -5.58 9.39 -16.43
N SER A 64 -5.12 10.31 -17.28
CA SER A 64 -5.82 10.52 -18.55
C SER A 64 -5.70 9.20 -19.32
N LYS A 65 -6.73 8.39 -19.17
CA LYS A 65 -6.92 7.14 -19.87
C LYS A 65 -6.99 7.46 -21.37
N ASN A 66 -5.84 7.52 -22.04
CA ASN A 66 -5.75 7.46 -23.50
C ASN A 66 -6.10 6.04 -23.94
N TYR A 67 -7.35 5.62 -23.72
CA TYR A 67 -7.83 4.29 -24.14
C TYR A 67 -8.10 4.24 -25.65
N TYR A 68 -8.07 5.40 -26.33
CA TYR A 68 -8.43 5.54 -27.74
C TYR A 68 -7.54 6.58 -28.46
N LYS A 69 -6.21 6.50 -28.31
CA LYS A 69 -5.29 7.17 -29.25
C LYS A 69 -4.76 6.16 -30.24
#